data_AF-A0A4V3JVG5-F1
#
_entry.id   AF-A0A4V3JVG5-F1
#
_cell.length_a   1.000
_cell.length_b   1.000
_cell.length_c   1.000
_cell.angle_alpha   90.00
_cell.angle_beta   90.00
_cell.angle_gamma   90.00
#
_symmetry.space_group_name_H-M   'P 1'
#
loop_
_entity.id
_entity.type
_entity.pdbx_description
1 polymer ?
#
loop_
_entity_poly.entity_id
_entity_poly.type
_entity_poly.pdbx_seq_one_letter_code
_entity_poly.pdbx_strand_id
1 'polypeptide(L)'
;MVKNIIFFFTLLFITANCTVKYIKAGPTWEKDLGTFKRLAVQVPAESEAGESEKKLAAKIAENYLSHHKEFIIYPYKAGAAACGSSDKKVQGIFQLKILEKETPNQVELTALGKVIHCKKGETLWEGLAENSYTKNTEENQSLINTYTQLYGKEIAGKVNPYFFLLQTLLEKLDSPTLTEEEKDEKIEVESR
;
A
#
# COMPACT_ATOMS: atom_id res chain seq x y z
N MET A 1 -49.10 21.99 -36.50
CA MET A 1 -48.84 22.19 -35.06
C MET A 1 -48.73 20.82 -34.39
N VAL A 2 -47.54 20.19 -34.42
CA VAL A 2 -47.22 18.91 -33.73
C VAL A 2 -45.70 18.96 -33.47
N LYS A 3 -45.27 19.41 -32.29
CA LYS A 3 -44.88 18.63 -31.10
C LYS A 3 -43.38 18.26 -31.14
N ASN A 4 -42.57 19.22 -30.68
CA ASN A 4 -41.15 19.03 -30.37
C ASN A 4 -40.99 17.97 -29.29
N ILE A 5 -40.31 16.87 -29.60
CA ILE A 5 -39.82 15.90 -28.61
C ILE A 5 -38.40 16.33 -28.26
N ILE A 6 -38.25 17.01 -27.12
CA ILE A 6 -36.95 17.25 -26.51
C ILE A 6 -36.60 15.97 -25.75
N PHE A 7 -35.69 15.18 -26.32
CA PHE A 7 -35.13 14.00 -25.66
C PHE A 7 -34.10 14.48 -24.64
N PHE A 8 -34.52 14.62 -23.39
CA PHE A 8 -33.65 14.98 -22.28
C PHE A 8 -32.87 13.72 -21.87
N PHE A 9 -31.67 13.54 -22.42
CA PHE A 9 -30.72 12.53 -21.95
C PHE A 9 -30.12 13.03 -20.62
N THR A 10 -30.76 12.68 -19.51
CA THR A 10 -30.17 12.79 -18.16
C THR A 10 -29.05 11.76 -18.04
N LEU A 11 -27.82 12.19 -18.28
CA LEU A 11 -26.63 11.40 -18.01
C LEU A 11 -26.45 11.28 -16.50
N LEU A 12 -26.96 10.18 -15.92
CA LEU A 12 -26.67 9.76 -14.55
C LEU A 12 -25.18 9.42 -14.46
N PHE A 13 -24.34 10.38 -14.08
CA PHE A 13 -23.00 10.08 -13.57
C PHE A 13 -23.18 9.38 -12.22
N ILE A 14 -23.20 8.05 -12.25
CA ILE A 14 -22.91 7.25 -11.06
C ILE A 14 -21.47 7.62 -10.69
N THR A 15 -21.27 8.43 -9.66
CA THR A 15 -19.94 8.69 -9.10
C THR A 15 -19.45 7.39 -8.50
N ALA A 16 -18.85 6.53 -9.33
CA ALA A 16 -18.08 5.40 -8.85
C ALA A 16 -17.00 6.00 -7.93
N ASN A 17 -17.14 5.78 -6.61
CA ASN A 17 -16.09 6.09 -5.65
C ASN A 17 -14.92 5.14 -5.92
N CYS A 18 -14.14 5.45 -6.97
CA CYS A 18 -12.89 4.76 -7.25
C CYS A 18 -11.93 5.09 -6.10
N THR A 19 -11.70 4.12 -5.22
CA THR A 19 -10.70 4.20 -4.15
C THR A 19 -9.33 4.51 -4.74
N VAL A 20 -8.92 3.81 -5.80
CA VAL A 20 -7.68 4.14 -6.53
C VAL A 20 -7.94 5.33 -7.45
N LYS A 21 -7.21 6.43 -7.22
CA LYS A 21 -7.32 7.66 -8.01
C LYS A 21 -6.48 7.60 -9.27
N TYR A 22 -5.26 7.07 -9.17
CA TYR A 22 -4.40 6.83 -10.33
C TYR A 22 -3.33 5.78 -10.05
N ILE A 23 -2.78 5.23 -11.13
CA ILE A 23 -1.58 4.39 -11.17
C ILE A 23 -0.67 4.92 -12.28
N LYS A 24 0.63 5.01 -12.01
CA LYS A 24 1.68 5.32 -12.98
C LYS A 24 2.76 4.26 -12.86
N ALA A 25 2.99 3.52 -13.93
CA ALA A 25 4.12 2.60 -14.03
C ALA A 25 5.17 3.16 -14.99
N GLY A 26 6.45 2.96 -14.67
CA GLY A 26 7.54 3.23 -15.59
C GLY A 26 7.43 2.34 -16.83
N PRO A 27 7.96 2.78 -17.99
CA PRO A 27 7.78 2.08 -19.26
C PRO A 27 8.37 0.66 -19.29
N THR A 28 9.28 0.35 -18.37
CA THR A 28 9.93 -0.97 -18.26
C THR A 28 9.50 -1.76 -17.03
N TRP A 29 8.57 -1.25 -16.21
CA TRP A 29 8.23 -1.82 -14.90
C TRP A 29 7.93 -3.33 -14.96
N GLU A 30 6.99 -3.75 -15.81
CA GLU A 30 6.61 -5.16 -15.95
C GLU A 30 7.80 -6.05 -16.38
N LYS A 31 8.67 -5.53 -17.25
CA LYS A 31 9.87 -6.25 -17.68
C LYS A 31 10.91 -6.33 -16.57
N ASP A 32 11.07 -5.26 -15.79
CA ASP A 32 12.05 -5.17 -14.72
C ASP A 32 11.75 -6.17 -13.60
N LEU A 33 10.48 -6.56 -13.39
CA LEU A 33 10.06 -7.59 -12.43
C LEU A 33 10.65 -8.98 -12.66
N GLY A 34 11.22 -9.25 -13.85
CA GLY A 34 12.03 -10.45 -14.07
C GLY A 34 13.28 -10.50 -13.18
N THR A 35 13.76 -9.36 -12.70
CA THR A 35 14.97 -9.23 -11.87
C THR A 35 14.78 -8.39 -10.61
N PHE A 36 13.82 -7.46 -10.60
CA PHE A 36 13.53 -6.54 -9.51
C PHE A 36 12.44 -7.13 -8.61
N LYS A 37 12.86 -7.84 -7.56
CA LYS A 37 11.95 -8.64 -6.71
C LYS A 37 12.12 -8.36 -5.22
N ARG A 38 13.14 -7.60 -4.84
CA ARG A 38 13.55 -7.40 -3.45
C ARG A 38 13.26 -5.97 -3.02
N LEU A 39 12.32 -5.81 -2.10
CA LEU A 39 11.87 -4.53 -1.60
C LEU A 39 12.11 -4.43 -0.09
N ALA A 40 12.19 -3.20 0.40
CA ALA A 40 11.92 -2.88 1.79
C ALA A 40 10.71 -1.93 1.85
N VAL A 41 9.94 -1.96 2.92
CA VAL A 41 8.80 -1.04 3.10
C VAL A 41 9.21 0.10 4.02
N GLN A 42 8.88 1.33 3.64
CA GLN A 42 9.14 2.51 4.45
C GLN A 42 7.91 3.41 4.49
N VAL A 43 7.45 3.76 5.69
CA VAL A 43 6.53 4.87 5.90
C VAL A 43 7.35 6.09 6.31
N PRO A 44 7.38 7.16 5.49
CA PRO A 44 8.29 8.27 5.73
C PRO A 44 7.76 9.18 6.84
N ALA A 45 8.66 9.92 7.50
CA ALA A 45 8.36 10.67 8.72
C ALA A 45 7.29 11.75 8.51
N GLU A 46 7.25 12.37 7.34
CA GLU A 46 6.29 13.36 6.89
C GLU A 46 4.88 12.82 6.61
N SER A 47 4.63 11.53 6.83
CA SER A 47 3.26 11.01 6.83
C SER A 47 2.46 11.61 7.98
N GLU A 48 1.26 12.10 7.67
CA GLU A 48 0.32 12.75 8.59
C GLU A 48 -0.58 11.68 9.24
N ALA A 49 0.04 10.76 9.96
CA ALA A 49 -0.61 9.71 10.74
C ALA A 49 0.09 9.55 12.09
N GLY A 50 -0.58 8.94 13.07
CA GLY A 50 0.06 8.61 14.35
C GLY A 50 1.15 7.55 14.21
N GLU A 51 2.03 7.44 15.22
CA GLU A 51 3.16 6.51 15.16
C GLU A 51 2.71 5.04 15.10
N SER A 52 1.67 4.68 15.84
CA SER A 52 1.08 3.34 15.80
C SER A 52 0.46 3.05 14.42
N GLU A 53 -0.18 4.03 13.80
CA GLU A 53 -0.77 3.93 12.46
C GLU A 53 0.28 3.82 11.36
N LYS A 54 1.41 4.54 11.46
CA LYS A 54 2.54 4.37 10.53
C LYS A 54 3.08 2.94 10.59
N LYS A 55 3.23 2.36 11.79
CA LYS A 55 3.66 0.96 11.98
C LYS A 55 2.64 -0.03 11.44
N LEU A 56 1.35 0.22 11.67
CA LEU A 56 0.25 -0.56 11.09
C LEU A 56 0.32 -0.56 9.56
N ALA A 57 0.43 0.61 8.94
CA ALA A 57 0.50 0.76 7.49
C ALA A 57 1.71 0.05 6.90
N ALA A 58 2.89 0.21 7.52
CA ALA A 58 4.10 -0.50 7.12
C ALA A 58 3.87 -2.01 7.17
N LYS A 59 3.34 -2.54 8.28
CA LYS A 59 3.18 -3.99 8.46
C LYS A 59 2.15 -4.61 7.52
N ILE A 60 1.05 -3.89 7.26
CA ILE A 60 0.05 -4.32 6.26
C ILE A 60 0.71 -4.40 4.88
N ALA A 61 1.47 -3.38 4.49
CA ALA A 61 2.13 -3.35 3.19
C ALA A 61 3.20 -4.45 3.07
N GLU A 62 4.02 -4.67 4.10
CA GLU A 62 5.00 -5.76 4.15
C GLU A 62 4.33 -7.12 3.93
N ASN A 63 3.33 -7.44 4.75
CA ASN A 63 2.63 -8.72 4.70
C ASN A 63 1.93 -8.91 3.36
N TYR A 64 1.30 -7.87 2.82
CA TYR A 64 0.58 -7.98 1.56
C TYR A 64 1.53 -8.13 0.37
N LEU A 65 2.62 -7.35 0.35
CA LEU A 65 3.61 -7.44 -0.73
C LEU A 65 4.32 -8.79 -0.75
N SER A 66 4.63 -9.37 0.41
CA SER A 66 5.27 -10.68 0.46
C SER A 66 4.28 -11.81 0.17
N HIS A 67 3.11 -11.87 0.84
CA HIS A 67 2.22 -13.02 0.72
C HIS A 67 1.28 -12.99 -0.50
N HIS A 68 0.97 -11.80 -1.05
CA HIS A 68 0.02 -11.68 -2.17
C HIS A 68 0.66 -11.14 -3.46
N LYS A 69 1.86 -10.54 -3.37
CA LYS A 69 2.55 -9.96 -4.53
C LYS A 69 3.92 -10.56 -4.80
N GLU A 70 4.31 -11.62 -4.11
CA GLU A 70 5.55 -12.36 -4.39
C GLU A 70 6.84 -11.54 -4.32
N PHE A 71 6.82 -10.36 -3.70
CA PHE A 71 8.06 -9.64 -3.41
C PHE A 71 8.77 -10.26 -2.22
N ILE A 72 10.10 -10.26 -2.27
CA ILE A 72 10.94 -10.63 -1.13
C ILE A 72 11.13 -9.37 -0.29
N ILE A 73 10.49 -9.33 0.88
CA ILE A 73 10.44 -8.13 1.73
C ILE A 73 11.50 -8.21 2.82
N TYR A 74 12.53 -7.37 2.69
CA TYR A 74 13.57 -7.21 3.69
C TYR A 74 13.20 -6.13 4.72
N PRO A 75 13.70 -6.25 5.96
CA PRO A 75 13.50 -5.22 6.97
C PRO A 75 14.19 -3.91 6.54
N TYR A 76 13.43 -2.82 6.56
CA TYR A 76 13.96 -1.50 6.31
C TYR A 76 14.84 -1.03 7.47
N LYS A 77 16.00 -0.45 7.16
CA LYS A 77 16.86 0.24 8.14
C LYS A 77 17.10 1.66 7.67
N ALA A 78 16.72 2.63 8.50
CA ALA A 78 16.95 4.05 8.22
C ALA A 78 18.45 4.32 8.01
N GLY A 79 18.77 5.25 7.09
CA GLY A 79 20.13 5.63 6.76
C GLY A 79 20.15 6.76 5.73
N ALA A 80 21.34 7.25 5.38
CA ALA A 80 21.50 8.43 4.53
C ALA A 80 21.23 8.19 3.03
N ALA A 81 21.29 6.94 2.56
CA ALA A 81 21.01 6.60 1.17
C ALA A 81 19.50 6.49 0.91
N ALA A 82 19.09 6.48 -0.37
CA ALA A 82 17.68 6.30 -0.75
C ALA A 82 17.07 5.07 -0.06
N CYS A 83 17.79 3.94 -0.02
CA CYS A 83 17.39 2.70 0.68
C CYS A 83 17.86 2.55 2.13
N GLY A 84 18.27 3.66 2.73
CA GLY A 84 18.86 3.69 4.06
C GLY A 84 20.08 2.77 4.17
N SER A 85 20.17 2.04 5.27
CA SER A 85 21.21 1.02 5.55
C SER A 85 20.64 -0.40 5.48
N SER A 86 19.62 -0.60 4.64
CA SER A 86 18.97 -1.89 4.43
C SER A 86 19.93 -2.91 3.81
N ASP A 87 19.53 -4.20 3.78
CA ASP A 87 20.35 -5.28 3.21
C ASP A 87 20.83 -4.94 1.78
N LYS A 88 22.06 -5.31 1.44
CA LYS A 88 22.65 -5.06 0.11
C LYS A 88 21.86 -5.70 -1.03
N LYS A 89 21.05 -6.73 -0.73
CA LYS A 89 20.14 -7.38 -1.66
C LYS A 89 18.89 -6.56 -1.99
N VAL A 90 18.55 -5.54 -1.19
CA VAL A 90 17.40 -4.67 -1.45
C VAL A 90 17.62 -3.86 -2.73
N GLN A 91 16.67 -3.96 -3.65
CA GLN A 91 16.74 -3.32 -4.97
C GLN A 91 15.93 -2.03 -5.01
N GLY A 92 14.86 -1.94 -4.22
CA GLY A 92 14.09 -0.72 -4.04
C GLY A 92 13.38 -0.62 -2.69
N ILE A 93 12.79 0.54 -2.45
CA ILE A 93 11.83 0.74 -1.36
C ILE A 93 10.43 0.88 -1.94
N PHE A 94 9.47 0.22 -1.30
CA PHE A 94 8.08 0.64 -1.36
C PHE A 94 7.83 1.72 -0.30
N GLN A 95 7.88 2.98 -0.73
CA GLN A 95 7.63 4.13 0.13
C GLN A 95 6.13 4.38 0.19
N LEU A 96 5.57 4.39 1.38
CA LEU A 96 4.14 4.53 1.61
C LEU A 96 3.87 5.78 2.44
N LYS A 97 3.51 6.89 1.78
CA LYS A 97 3.08 8.10 2.48
C LYS A 97 1.59 8.00 2.82
N ILE A 98 1.26 8.19 4.10
CA ILE A 98 -0.11 8.18 4.60
C ILE A 98 -0.52 9.59 5.04
N LEU A 99 -1.71 10.02 4.67
CA LEU A 99 -2.40 11.16 5.27
C LEU A 99 -3.69 10.65 5.89
N GLU A 100 -3.90 10.98 7.16
CA GLU A 100 -5.08 10.61 7.92
C GLU A 100 -5.82 11.85 8.41
N LYS A 101 -7.16 11.85 8.23
CA LYS A 101 -8.04 12.76 8.95
C LYS A 101 -9.09 11.95 9.70
N GLU A 102 -9.08 12.09 11.02
CA GLU A 102 -9.93 11.32 11.90
C GLU A 102 -11.08 12.17 12.43
N THR A 103 -12.29 11.62 12.39
CA THR A 103 -13.47 12.11 13.14
C THR A 103 -13.85 11.06 14.19
N PRO A 104 -14.80 11.31 15.11
CA PRO A 104 -15.18 10.30 16.10
C PRO A 104 -15.56 8.94 15.49
N ASN A 105 -16.28 8.94 14.36
CA ASN A 105 -16.86 7.74 13.76
C ASN A 105 -16.20 7.28 12.46
N GLN A 106 -15.40 8.13 11.82
CA GLN A 106 -14.80 7.86 10.51
C GLN A 106 -13.32 8.19 10.48
N VAL A 107 -12.64 7.57 9.52
CA VAL A 107 -11.27 7.90 9.15
C VAL A 107 -11.20 8.09 7.64
N GLU A 108 -10.74 9.26 7.23
CA GLU A 108 -10.40 9.57 5.85
C GLU A 108 -8.91 9.26 5.67
N LEU A 109 -8.61 8.42 4.69
CA LEU A 109 -7.26 7.95 4.43
C LEU A 109 -6.86 8.25 2.99
N THR A 110 -5.63 8.73 2.84
CA THR A 110 -4.94 8.85 1.57
C THR A 110 -3.61 8.10 1.66
N ALA A 111 -3.39 7.18 0.73
CA ALA A 111 -2.17 6.39 0.62
C ALA A 111 -1.51 6.65 -0.74
N LEU A 112 -0.29 7.19 -0.71
CA LEU A 112 0.57 7.33 -1.88
C LEU A 112 1.71 6.32 -1.77
N GLY A 113 1.61 5.25 -2.54
CA GLY A 113 2.65 4.22 -2.64
C GLY A 113 3.59 4.51 -3.80
N LYS A 114 4.89 4.33 -3.59
CA LYS A 114 5.93 4.46 -4.62
C LYS A 114 6.93 3.33 -4.53
N VAL A 115 7.28 2.72 -5.66
CA VAL A 115 8.46 1.86 -5.76
C VAL A 115 9.62 2.70 -6.25
N ILE A 116 10.66 2.86 -5.44
CA ILE A 116 11.82 3.69 -5.73
C ILE A 116 13.06 2.81 -5.84
N HIS A 117 13.80 2.90 -6.94
CA HIS A 117 15.02 2.12 -7.15
C HIS A 117 16.16 2.63 -6.26
N CYS A 118 16.79 1.76 -5.46
CA CYS A 118 17.81 2.15 -4.48
C CYS A 118 19.02 2.89 -5.08
N LYS A 119 19.57 2.37 -6.18
CA LYS A 119 20.78 2.92 -6.80
C LYS A 119 20.52 4.18 -7.63
N LYS A 120 19.39 4.24 -8.34
CA LYS A 120 19.09 5.31 -9.30
C LYS A 120 18.22 6.42 -8.71
N GLY A 121 17.49 6.15 -7.64
CA GLY A 121 16.53 7.08 -7.04
C GLY A 121 15.28 7.32 -7.91
N GLU A 122 15.11 6.61 -9.02
CA GLU A 122 13.96 6.76 -9.91
C GLU A 122 12.73 6.03 -9.34
N THR A 123 11.56 6.65 -9.53
CA THR A 123 10.26 6.02 -9.23
C THR A 123 9.87 5.09 -10.37
N LEU A 124 9.79 3.80 -10.08
CA LEU A 124 9.42 2.75 -11.04
C LEU A 124 7.90 2.54 -11.10
N TRP A 125 7.21 2.80 -10.00
CA TRP A 125 5.76 2.70 -9.89
C TRP A 125 5.25 3.69 -8.86
N GLU A 126 4.09 4.30 -9.11
CA GLU A 126 3.40 5.21 -8.20
C GLU A 126 1.89 4.94 -8.25
N GLY A 127 1.25 4.88 -7.09
CA GLY A 127 -0.19 4.73 -6.99
C GLY A 127 -0.77 5.58 -5.87
N LEU A 128 -1.91 6.20 -6.13
CA LEU A 128 -2.67 6.98 -5.16
C LEU A 128 -4.02 6.33 -4.92
N ALA A 129 -4.32 6.04 -3.66
CA ALA A 129 -5.63 5.60 -3.21
C ALA A 129 -6.16 6.52 -2.11
N GLU A 130 -7.43 6.87 -2.17
CA GLU A 130 -8.10 7.70 -1.17
C GLU A 130 -9.54 7.25 -0.97
N ASN A 131 -9.94 7.12 0.30
CA ASN A 131 -11.31 6.82 0.65
C ASN A 131 -11.61 7.20 2.12
N SER A 132 -12.89 7.21 2.47
CA SER A 132 -13.37 7.39 3.84
C SER A 132 -14.05 6.11 4.32
N TYR A 133 -13.74 5.71 5.54
CA TYR A 133 -14.25 4.48 6.15
C TYR A 133 -14.85 4.78 7.52
N THR A 134 -15.93 4.08 7.85
CA THR A 134 -16.40 4.01 9.22
C THR A 134 -15.41 3.20 10.05
N LYS A 135 -15.08 3.70 11.24
CA LYS A 135 -14.31 2.90 12.20
C LYS A 135 -15.16 1.70 12.60
N ASN A 136 -14.64 0.51 12.35
CA ASN A 136 -15.37 -0.72 12.59
C ASN A 136 -14.46 -1.74 13.25
N THR A 137 -14.97 -2.34 14.33
CA THR A 137 -14.33 -3.45 15.02
C THR A 137 -15.20 -4.69 15.04
N GLU A 138 -16.13 -4.88 14.10
CA GLU A 138 -16.97 -6.08 13.99
C GLU A 138 -16.39 -7.10 13.01
N GLU A 139 -15.74 -6.62 11.95
CA GLU A 139 -15.13 -7.46 10.90
C GLU A 139 -13.63 -7.68 11.15
N ASN A 140 -13.08 -8.76 10.61
CA ASN A 140 -11.66 -9.12 10.70
C ASN A 140 -11.09 -9.12 12.14
N GLN A 141 -11.84 -9.63 13.11
CA GLN A 141 -11.44 -9.69 14.54
C GLN A 141 -10.03 -10.23 14.75
N SER A 142 -9.63 -11.27 14.02
CA SER A 142 -8.29 -11.84 14.11
C SER A 142 -7.19 -10.82 13.73
N LEU A 143 -7.42 -10.07 12.65
CA LEU A 143 -6.52 -9.02 12.18
C LEU A 143 -6.45 -7.88 13.20
N ILE A 144 -7.60 -7.47 13.72
CA ILE A 144 -7.71 -6.43 14.76
C ILE A 144 -6.94 -6.84 16.01
N ASN A 145 -7.19 -8.05 16.52
CA ASN A 145 -6.53 -8.55 17.72
C ASN A 145 -5.02 -8.62 17.53
N THR A 146 -4.56 -9.12 16.38
CA THR A 146 -3.13 -9.21 16.07
C THR A 146 -2.47 -7.82 16.08
N TYR A 147 -3.02 -6.85 15.36
CA TYR A 147 -2.40 -5.53 15.29
C TYR A 147 -2.56 -4.73 16.57
N THR A 148 -3.67 -4.86 17.28
CA THR A 148 -3.84 -4.16 18.57
C THR A 148 -2.91 -4.69 19.65
N GLN A 149 -2.57 -5.98 19.61
CA GLN A 149 -1.53 -6.54 20.48
C GLN A 149 -0.14 -5.95 20.15
N LEU A 150 0.15 -5.68 18.87
CA LEU A 150 1.44 -5.14 18.44
C LEU A 150 1.56 -3.63 18.64
N TYR A 151 0.48 -2.88 18.40
CA TYR A 151 0.50 -1.43 18.23
C TYR A 151 -0.45 -0.66 19.14
N GLY A 152 -1.11 -1.34 20.08
CA GLY A 152 -1.99 -0.71 21.06
C GLY A 152 -3.48 -0.77 20.71
N LYS A 153 -4.33 -0.53 21.71
CA LYS A 153 -5.81 -0.64 21.55
C LYS A 153 -6.39 0.52 20.76
N GLU A 154 -5.70 1.65 20.71
CA GLU A 154 -6.11 2.87 20.02
C GLU A 154 -6.28 2.66 18.51
N ILE A 155 -5.54 1.73 17.92
CA ILE A 155 -5.63 1.45 16.47
C ILE A 155 -6.78 0.52 16.09
N ALA A 156 -7.49 -0.09 17.05
CA ALA A 156 -8.46 -1.17 16.80
C ALA A 156 -9.50 -0.78 15.73
N GLY A 157 -10.11 0.40 15.89
CA GLY A 157 -11.10 0.92 14.94
C GLY A 157 -10.55 1.34 13.59
N LYS A 158 -9.22 1.44 13.44
CA LYS A 158 -8.53 1.87 12.22
C LYS A 158 -7.94 0.71 11.41
N VAL A 159 -7.80 -0.48 12.00
CA VAL A 159 -7.24 -1.66 11.32
C VAL A 159 -7.94 -1.95 9.99
N ASN A 160 -9.27 -2.07 9.99
CA ASN A 160 -10.04 -2.35 8.79
C ASN A 160 -9.91 -1.24 7.73
N PRO A 161 -10.12 0.05 8.06
CA PRO A 161 -9.87 1.15 7.13
C PRO A 161 -8.50 1.10 6.45
N TYR A 162 -7.42 0.92 7.23
CA TYR A 162 -6.07 0.84 6.68
C TYR A 162 -5.91 -0.39 5.79
N PHE A 163 -6.39 -1.55 6.24
CA PHE A 163 -6.28 -2.80 5.50
C PHE A 163 -6.98 -2.71 4.15
N PHE A 164 -8.23 -2.24 4.11
CA PHE A 164 -9.00 -2.15 2.86
C PHE A 164 -8.41 -1.15 1.88
N LEU A 165 -7.95 0.02 2.36
CA LEU A 165 -7.33 1.01 1.48
C LEU A 165 -6.03 0.45 0.87
N LEU A 166 -5.15 -0.09 1.71
CA LEU A 166 -3.83 -0.56 1.29
C LEU A 166 -3.95 -1.81 0.42
N GLN A 167 -4.83 -2.76 0.74
CA GLN A 167 -5.13 -3.89 -0.13
C GLN A 167 -5.53 -3.39 -1.53
N THR A 168 -6.47 -2.45 -1.59
CA THR A 168 -6.98 -1.93 -2.88
C THR A 168 -5.89 -1.25 -3.71
N LEU A 169 -4.97 -0.52 -3.05
CA LEU A 169 -3.82 0.11 -3.70
C LEU A 169 -2.82 -0.93 -4.18
N LEU A 170 -2.40 -1.83 -3.29
CA LEU A 170 -1.35 -2.81 -3.53
C LEU A 170 -1.77 -3.86 -4.54
N GLU A 171 -3.06 -4.17 -4.64
CA GLU A 171 -3.61 -5.07 -5.66
C GLU A 171 -3.28 -4.58 -7.09
N LYS A 172 -3.08 -3.28 -7.30
CA LYS A 172 -2.69 -2.69 -8.59
C LYS A 172 -1.19 -2.78 -8.91
N LEU A 173 -0.38 -3.27 -7.97
CA LEU A 173 1.03 -3.53 -8.22
C LEU A 173 1.19 -4.91 -8.88
N ASP A 174 1.97 -4.97 -9.95
CA ASP A 174 2.31 -6.22 -10.62
C ASP A 174 3.25 -7.07 -9.74
N SER A 175 3.12 -8.39 -9.84
CA SER A 175 3.90 -9.35 -9.05
C SER A 175 5.08 -9.89 -9.87
N PRO A 176 6.31 -9.95 -9.34
CA PRO A 176 7.39 -10.72 -9.95
C PRO A 176 7.09 -12.23 -9.88
N THR A 177 7.75 -12.98 -10.77
CA THR A 177 7.78 -14.45 -10.70
C THR A 177 9.07 -14.90 -10.02
N LEU A 178 8.97 -15.66 -8.93
CA LEU A 178 10.11 -16.18 -8.19
C LEU A 178 10.59 -17.53 -8.77
N THR A 179 11.91 -17.73 -8.85
CA THR A 179 12.50 -19.08 -9.03
C THR A 179 12.42 -19.88 -7.73
N GLU A 180 12.74 -21.17 -7.76
CA GLU A 180 12.74 -22.00 -6.53
C GLU A 180 13.75 -21.48 -5.50
N GLU A 181 14.95 -21.08 -5.93
CA GLU A 181 15.96 -20.50 -5.04
C GLU A 181 15.49 -19.18 -4.41
N GLU A 182 14.68 -18.40 -5.14
CA GLU A 182 14.13 -17.14 -4.63
C GLU A 182 12.95 -17.35 -3.70
N LYS A 183 12.19 -18.45 -3.85
CA LYS A 183 11.18 -18.86 -2.88
C LYS A 183 11.84 -19.31 -1.57
N ASP A 184 12.93 -20.06 -1.65
CA ASP A 184 13.73 -20.44 -0.48
C ASP A 184 14.28 -19.19 0.23
N GLU A 185 14.81 -18.22 -0.53
CA GLU A 185 15.24 -16.92 0.01
C GLU A 185 14.09 -16.21 0.74
N LYS A 186 12.89 -16.18 0.16
CA LYS A 186 11.71 -15.56 0.77
C LYS A 186 11.37 -16.20 2.11
N ILE A 187 11.34 -17.53 2.19
CA ILE A 187 11.08 -18.27 3.43
C ILE A 187 12.14 -17.96 4.50
N GLU A 188 13.41 -17.88 4.12
CA GLU A 188 14.50 -17.51 5.03
C GLU A 188 14.32 -16.09 5.57
N VAL A 189 13.90 -15.15 4.73
CA VAL A 189 13.70 -13.75 5.13
C VAL A 189 12.47 -13.60 6.04
N GLU A 190 11.37 -14.31 5.75
CA GLU A 190 10.12 -14.27 6.53
C GLU A 190 10.22 -14.94 7.90
N SER A 191 11.18 -15.85 8.09
CA SER A 191 11.40 -16.57 9.35
C SER A 191 12.34 -15.88 10.35
N ARG A 192 12.87 -14.70 10.01
CA ARG A 192 13.74 -13.89 10.87
C ARG A 192 12.96 -13.03 11.86
#